data_AF-A0A929I885-F1
#
_entry.id   AF-A0A929I885-F1
#
_cell.length_a   1.000
_cell.length_b   1.000
_cell.length_c   1.000
_cell.angle_alpha   90.00
_cell.angle_beta   90.00
_cell.angle_gamma   90.00
#
_symmetry.space_group_name_H-M   'P 1'
#
loop_
_entity.id
_entity.type
_entity.pdbx_description
1 polymer ?
#
loop_
_entity_poly.entity_id
_entity_poly.type
_entity_poly.pdbx_seq_one_letter_code
_entity_poly.pdbx_strand_id
1 'polypeptide(L)'
;MKKIFVLSILLILLVCTADSGCYAADVCSIHIASYKNHGKAVANVASLKAKGYPAFYKKVDISGKGRWYRVYVGKYKSGAEALRVGKKLKRDGVIDYFKIQIVSAKAADEAREIHTQPLPLDEKKVAAEGEKKVVPADEKEVAAEDEKKLLPAVGEKKAVSVDKKKITAARVVIPRVKPVSPVVRRKLKEAKSSVEDNLYSSAMDDFKSGEYKEALGKFKEILQQGPLRTGRKEKVLRRLADCHYFLAEKGDSRDYLRAVDHYKKIIRDYPSSKENVTALYRLAGSYMNLKFYYESIDVLETLCSKYPESSYVPESIFEMGRMLYKIGKFREAIEKFKEYIKKFPDGKHIRMAFFRIGDCYSQMQQFDEAEIWYRDAVKRWPDLGDVPKDSLLKLGFDYFRSGRHQGAVEALFVHMNLYPDDEENRKVIYTIVNSFVAMNQFPAALMMSSQLIERYPESQEAVESEIIMANIGVKEPGIRAPLFMKGVQNYLNPLKTYDDMLTRFPFGEMNEGLLYQKGYALWKESRYKKSFDIYAHLLKQFPYGKYEKMSKKNLASIAEILVDKHYSKGDYLAVSDIYF
;
A
#
# COMPACT_ATOMS: atom_id res chain seq x y z
N MET A 1 -16.37 -25.08 -25.04
CA MET A 1 -17.57 -24.28 -24.70
C MET A 1 -17.44 -23.93 -23.21
N LYS A 2 -17.30 -22.68 -22.77
CA LYS A 2 -17.88 -21.41 -23.24
C LYS A 2 -16.91 -20.55 -24.08
N LYS A 3 -17.46 -19.57 -24.81
CA LYS A 3 -16.77 -18.79 -25.83
C LYS A 3 -16.13 -17.53 -25.24
N ILE A 4 -14.90 -17.26 -25.71
CA ILE A 4 -14.46 -15.99 -26.30
C ILE A 4 -15.54 -14.90 -26.27
N PHE A 5 -15.32 -13.86 -25.47
CA PHE A 5 -16.04 -12.58 -25.53
C PHE A 5 -15.02 -11.45 -25.76
N VAL A 6 -14.46 -11.44 -26.97
CA VAL A 6 -13.63 -10.36 -27.52
C VAL A 6 -14.36 -9.87 -28.77
N LEU A 7 -14.41 -8.54 -28.96
CA LEU A 7 -15.48 -7.80 -29.68
C LEU A 7 -16.82 -7.88 -28.90
N SER A 8 -17.46 -6.79 -28.50
CA SER A 8 -17.55 -5.49 -29.19
C SER A 8 -17.72 -4.33 -28.19
N ILE A 9 -16.89 -3.29 -28.31
CA ILE A 9 -17.16 -1.84 -28.15
C ILE A 9 -15.83 -1.15 -28.47
N LEU A 10 -15.64 -0.82 -29.75
CA LEU A 10 -14.52 -0.02 -30.23
C LEU A 10 -14.97 0.82 -31.43
N LEU A 11 -15.98 1.68 -31.26
CA LEU A 11 -16.27 2.75 -32.22
C LEU A 11 -17.18 3.89 -31.70
N ILE A 12 -16.75 4.63 -30.67
CA ILE A 12 -17.04 6.08 -30.58
C ILE A 12 -15.76 6.82 -30.20
N LEU A 13 -14.80 6.81 -31.13
CA LEU A 13 -13.84 7.91 -31.25
C LEU A 13 -14.55 9.02 -32.03
N LEU A 14 -14.94 10.09 -31.33
CA LEU A 14 -15.40 11.32 -31.99
C LEU A 14 -14.63 12.50 -31.38
N VAL A 15 -13.79 13.09 -32.22
CA VAL A 15 -12.96 14.26 -31.90
C VAL A 15 -13.87 15.46 -31.66
N CYS A 16 -13.76 16.08 -30.49
CA CYS A 16 -14.21 17.45 -30.27
C CYS A 16 -13.19 18.18 -29.39
N THR A 17 -12.36 19.00 -30.02
CA THR A 17 -11.58 20.04 -29.34
C THR A 17 -12.52 21.18 -28.95
N ALA A 18 -12.56 21.54 -27.67
CA ALA A 18 -13.25 22.75 -27.22
C ALA A 18 -12.56 23.36 -25.98
N ASP A 19 -12.10 24.60 -26.11
CA ASP A 19 -11.70 25.47 -25.00
C ASP A 19 -12.90 25.84 -24.13
N SER A 20 -12.69 25.89 -22.81
CA SER A 20 -13.44 26.65 -21.78
C SER A 20 -13.07 26.09 -20.39
N GLY A 21 -13.07 26.84 -19.29
CA GLY A 21 -13.38 28.26 -19.07
C GLY A 21 -13.42 28.51 -17.55
N CYS A 22 -12.39 29.19 -17.03
CA CYS A 22 -12.20 29.68 -15.66
C CYS A 22 -13.10 29.13 -14.52
N TYR A 23 -12.66 28.04 -13.87
CA TYR A 23 -12.97 27.81 -12.45
C TYR A 23 -12.05 28.66 -11.56
N ALA A 24 -12.52 29.07 -10.38
CA ALA A 24 -11.75 29.89 -9.43
C ALA A 24 -10.43 29.19 -9.07
N ALA A 25 -9.31 29.80 -9.45
CA ALA A 25 -8.00 29.13 -9.46
C ALA A 25 -7.53 28.76 -8.04
N ASP A 26 -7.51 27.45 -7.78
CA ASP A 26 -6.81 26.85 -6.66
C ASP A 26 -5.31 27.06 -6.84
N VAL A 27 -4.68 27.86 -5.96
CA VAL A 27 -3.27 28.22 -6.07
C VAL A 27 -2.37 27.23 -5.34
N CYS A 28 -1.25 26.88 -5.96
CA CYS A 28 -0.24 26.07 -5.32
C CYS A 28 0.60 26.92 -4.37
N SER A 29 0.91 26.38 -3.19
CA SER A 29 1.74 27.04 -2.20
C SER A 29 2.72 26.06 -1.56
N ILE A 30 3.87 26.57 -1.12
CA ILE A 30 4.97 25.76 -0.59
C ILE A 30 4.77 25.64 0.93
N HIS A 31 4.21 24.53 1.41
CA HIS A 31 4.11 24.24 2.84
C HIS A 31 5.48 23.81 3.39
N ILE A 32 5.98 24.51 4.40
CA ILE A 32 7.36 24.34 4.90
C ILE A 32 7.44 23.81 6.34
N ALA A 33 6.47 24.15 7.19
CA ALA A 33 6.51 23.84 8.62
C ALA A 33 5.11 23.76 9.22
N SER A 34 4.93 22.98 10.28
CA SER A 34 3.69 22.87 11.04
C SER A 34 3.98 23.00 12.54
N TYR A 35 3.33 23.94 13.21
CA TYR A 35 3.52 24.20 14.65
C TYR A 35 2.24 23.95 15.43
N LYS A 36 2.33 23.34 16.63
CA LYS A 36 1.21 23.34 17.59
C LYS A 36 0.98 24.70 18.25
N ASN A 37 2.07 25.45 18.48
CA ASN A 37 2.05 26.77 19.08
C ASN A 37 1.87 27.85 17.99
N HIS A 38 0.89 28.74 18.18
CA HIS A 38 0.56 29.83 17.24
C HIS A 38 1.70 30.85 17.07
N GLY A 39 2.30 31.30 18.18
CA GLY A 39 3.41 32.26 18.17
C GLY A 39 4.63 31.76 17.39
N LYS A 40 4.94 30.45 17.44
CA LYS A 40 6.03 29.86 16.62
C LYS A 40 5.73 29.94 15.11
N ALA A 41 4.47 29.77 14.70
CA ALA A 41 4.09 29.94 13.30
C ALA A 41 4.14 31.40 12.85
N VAL A 42 3.70 32.33 13.70
CA VAL A 42 3.79 33.79 13.44
C VAL A 42 5.26 34.23 13.31
N ALA A 43 6.13 33.83 14.23
CA ALA A 43 7.56 34.15 14.19
C ALA A 43 8.26 33.59 12.94
N ASN A 44 7.90 32.36 12.52
CA ASN A 44 8.45 31.77 11.30
C ASN A 44 7.98 32.52 10.04
N VAL A 45 6.70 32.90 9.95
CA VAL A 45 6.18 33.77 8.86
C VAL A 45 6.88 35.13 8.85
N ALA A 46 7.06 35.77 10.00
CA ALA A 46 7.74 37.06 10.10
C ALA A 46 9.20 36.98 9.62
N SER A 47 9.93 35.92 10.01
CA SER A 47 11.31 35.68 9.56
C SER A 47 11.41 35.50 8.04
N LEU A 48 10.43 34.83 7.42
CA LEU A 48 10.39 34.63 5.96
C LEU A 48 10.04 35.93 5.22
N LYS A 49 9.07 36.71 5.72
CA LYS A 49 8.76 38.04 5.18
C LYS A 49 9.96 38.98 5.27
N ALA A 50 10.70 38.97 6.38
CA ALA A 50 11.94 39.75 6.55
C ALA A 50 13.06 39.33 5.56
N LYS A 51 13.07 38.07 5.11
CA LYS A 51 13.94 37.57 4.03
C LYS A 51 13.39 37.81 2.61
N GLY A 52 12.33 38.63 2.47
CA GLY A 52 11.72 38.97 1.18
C GLY A 52 10.78 37.91 0.60
N TYR A 53 10.43 36.86 1.36
CA TYR A 53 9.55 35.80 0.88
C TYR A 53 8.09 36.03 1.31
N PRO A 54 7.11 36.05 0.38
CA PRO A 54 5.71 36.16 0.74
C PRO A 54 5.26 34.90 1.49
N ALA A 55 5.10 35.01 2.81
CA ALA A 55 4.74 33.90 3.69
C ALA A 55 3.44 34.15 4.46
N PHE A 56 2.71 33.08 4.75
CA PHE A 56 1.46 33.10 5.53
C PHE A 56 1.31 31.78 6.31
N TYR A 57 0.39 31.73 7.28
CA TYR A 57 0.06 30.48 7.96
C TYR A 57 -1.45 30.21 7.91
N LYS A 58 -1.83 28.92 7.92
CA LYS A 58 -3.22 28.47 8.01
C LYS A 58 -3.42 27.61 9.26
N LYS A 59 -4.46 27.91 10.03
CA LYS A 59 -4.94 27.06 11.12
C LYS A 59 -5.62 25.82 10.53
N VAL A 60 -5.23 24.64 11.00
CA VAL A 60 -5.77 23.34 10.58
C VAL A 60 -5.96 22.50 11.84
N ASP A 61 -7.20 22.14 12.14
CA ASP A 61 -7.51 21.17 13.20
C ASP A 61 -7.42 19.75 12.58
N ILE A 62 -6.60 18.87 13.14
CA ILE A 62 -6.29 17.53 12.62
C ILE A 62 -6.91 16.49 13.57
N SER A 63 -7.79 15.63 13.03
CA SER A 63 -8.43 14.57 13.82
C SER A 63 -7.39 13.70 14.55
N GLY A 64 -7.65 13.43 15.84
CA GLY A 64 -6.74 12.72 16.74
C GLY A 64 -5.41 13.43 17.07
N LYS A 65 -5.10 14.60 16.50
CA LYS A 65 -3.81 15.32 16.69
C LYS A 65 -3.95 16.78 17.12
N GLY A 66 -5.18 17.27 17.25
CA GLY A 66 -5.50 18.61 17.73
C GLY A 66 -5.20 19.72 16.71
N ARG A 67 -5.04 20.94 17.22
CA ARG A 67 -4.83 22.16 16.42
C ARG A 67 -3.39 22.35 15.97
N TRP A 68 -3.20 22.67 14.70
CA TRP A 68 -1.90 22.99 14.11
C TRP A 68 -1.97 24.27 13.26
N TYR A 69 -0.82 24.94 13.13
CA TYR A 69 -0.61 26.12 12.32
C TYR A 69 0.44 25.78 11.26
N ARG A 70 -0.01 25.63 10.01
CA ARG A 70 0.83 25.29 8.86
C ARG A 70 1.36 26.56 8.22
N VAL A 71 2.68 26.69 8.04
CA VAL A 71 3.33 27.84 7.40
C VAL A 71 3.62 27.52 5.94
N TYR A 72 3.35 28.51 5.08
CA TYR A 72 3.46 28.44 3.63
C TYR A 72 4.26 29.62 3.06
N VAL A 73 4.85 29.40 1.88
CA VAL A 73 5.56 30.42 1.10
C VAL A 73 5.01 30.48 -0.32
N GLY A 74 4.64 31.69 -0.76
CA GLY A 74 4.17 32.04 -2.09
C GLY A 74 2.77 31.56 -2.46
N LYS A 75 2.21 32.13 -3.52
CA LYS A 75 1.02 31.65 -4.23
C LYS A 75 1.42 31.53 -5.70
N TYR A 76 1.31 30.34 -6.28
CA TYR A 76 1.81 30.02 -7.61
C TYR A 76 0.68 29.46 -8.48
N LYS A 77 0.72 29.75 -9.79
CA LYS A 77 -0.31 29.33 -10.75
C LYS A 77 -0.25 27.84 -11.08
N SER A 78 0.87 27.18 -10.79
CA SER A 78 1.06 25.75 -11.01
C SER A 78 1.94 25.09 -9.95
N GLY A 79 1.77 23.77 -9.78
CA GLY A 79 2.66 22.96 -8.96
C GLY A 79 4.11 22.97 -9.46
N ALA A 80 4.34 23.04 -10.77
CA ALA A 80 5.68 23.10 -11.36
C ALA A 80 6.43 24.40 -11.01
N GLU A 81 5.72 25.52 -10.92
CA GLU A 81 6.26 26.79 -10.45
C GLU A 81 6.60 26.75 -8.96
N ALA A 82 5.67 26.28 -8.12
CA ALA A 82 5.90 26.07 -6.69
C ALA A 82 7.06 25.11 -6.41
N LEU A 83 7.23 24.06 -7.23
CA LEU A 83 8.34 23.10 -7.13
C LEU A 83 9.70 23.74 -7.43
N ARG A 84 9.78 24.57 -8.47
CA ARG A 84 11.02 25.29 -8.82
C ARG A 84 11.45 26.23 -7.69
N VAL A 85 10.52 27.02 -7.15
CA VAL A 85 10.83 27.94 -6.04
C VAL A 85 11.14 27.18 -4.74
N GLY A 86 10.39 26.12 -4.41
CA GLY A 86 10.69 25.28 -3.24
C GLY A 86 12.06 24.62 -3.30
N LYS A 87 12.45 24.09 -4.47
CA LYS A 87 13.81 23.55 -4.72
C LYS A 87 14.90 24.63 -4.60
N LYS A 88 14.60 25.88 -4.96
CA LYS A 88 15.52 27.01 -4.78
C LYS A 88 15.66 27.36 -3.29
N LEU A 89 14.56 27.62 -2.58
CA LEU A 89 14.55 27.93 -1.14
C LEU A 89 15.31 26.88 -0.30
N LYS A 90 15.18 25.60 -0.63
CA LYS A 90 15.91 24.53 0.04
C LYS A 90 17.41 24.49 -0.30
N ARG A 91 17.78 24.82 -1.54
CA ARG A 91 19.19 24.92 -1.97
C ARG A 91 19.88 26.12 -1.33
N ASP A 92 19.17 27.22 -1.20
CA ASP A 92 19.64 28.50 -0.65
C ASP A 92 19.65 28.50 0.90
N GLY A 93 19.40 27.34 1.55
CA GLY A 93 19.43 27.19 3.02
C GLY A 93 18.30 27.92 3.76
N VAL A 94 17.25 28.36 3.06
CA VAL A 94 16.14 29.13 3.67
C VAL A 94 15.16 28.20 4.41
N ILE A 95 15.00 26.97 3.92
CA ILE A 95 14.08 25.95 4.46
C ILE A 95 14.69 24.54 4.37
N ASP A 96 14.51 23.71 5.40
CA ASP A 96 15.02 22.34 5.41
C ASP A 96 14.11 21.36 4.65
N TYR A 97 12.82 21.66 4.60
CA TYR A 97 11.77 20.81 4.04
C TYR A 97 10.71 21.66 3.35
N PHE A 98 10.09 21.08 2.31
CA PHE A 98 8.82 21.58 1.79
C PHE A 98 7.97 20.47 1.18
N LYS A 99 6.66 20.73 1.14
CA LYS A 99 5.68 20.00 0.33
C LYS A 99 4.81 21.01 -0.39
N ILE A 100 4.47 20.76 -1.64
CA ILE A 100 3.51 21.60 -2.37
C ILE A 100 2.11 21.20 -1.90
N GLN A 101 1.29 22.20 -1.56
CA GLN A 101 -0.12 22.02 -1.23
C GLN A 101 -0.95 22.98 -2.06
N ILE A 102 -2.10 22.50 -2.52
CA ILE A 102 -3.14 23.36 -3.07
C ILE A 102 -3.79 24.11 -1.90
N VAL A 103 -3.88 25.43 -2.01
CA VAL A 103 -4.54 26.29 -1.04
C VAL A 103 -5.56 27.14 -1.80
N SER A 104 -6.83 27.03 -1.43
CA SER A 104 -7.86 27.83 -2.08
C SER A 104 -7.60 29.31 -1.87
N ALA A 105 -7.67 30.09 -2.96
CA ALA A 105 -7.28 31.50 -2.97
C ALA A 105 -7.94 32.29 -1.82
N LYS A 106 -9.25 32.10 -1.63
CA LYS A 106 -10.03 32.77 -0.58
C LYS A 106 -9.54 32.49 0.85
N ALA A 107 -9.15 31.25 1.14
CA ALA A 107 -8.64 30.87 2.47
C ALA A 107 -7.17 31.31 2.71
N ALA A 108 -6.50 31.85 1.69
CA ALA A 108 -5.15 32.40 1.79
C ALA A 108 -5.13 33.93 1.86
N ASP A 109 -6.29 34.59 1.75
CA ASP A 109 -6.48 36.03 1.99
C ASP A 109 -7.09 36.28 3.38
N GLU A 110 -7.89 35.35 3.89
CA GLU A 110 -8.46 35.35 5.26
C GLU A 110 -7.39 35.19 6.39
N ALA A 111 -6.10 35.06 6.04
CA ALA A 111 -4.97 34.93 6.96
C ALA A 111 -4.54 36.30 7.55
N ARG A 112 -5.47 36.98 8.23
CA ARG A 112 -5.37 38.25 8.97
C ARG A 112 -4.03 39.00 8.80
N GLU A 113 -4.02 39.97 7.89
CA GLU A 113 -3.06 41.07 7.97
C GLU A 113 -3.32 41.87 9.25
N ILE A 114 -2.36 41.82 10.17
CA ILE A 114 -2.31 42.72 11.32
C ILE A 114 -1.00 43.50 11.18
N HIS A 115 -1.13 44.78 10.84
CA HIS A 115 -0.04 45.74 10.98
C HIS A 115 0.33 45.90 12.45
N THR A 116 1.60 46.21 12.68
CA THR A 116 2.26 46.27 13.99
C THR A 116 1.68 47.32 14.94
N GLN A 117 1.53 46.94 16.21
CA GLN A 117 1.89 47.82 17.33
C GLN A 117 2.84 47.03 18.28
N PRO A 118 3.99 47.59 18.68
CA PRO A 118 4.87 46.99 19.68
C PRO A 118 4.52 47.49 21.10
N LEU A 119 4.76 46.66 22.12
CA LEU A 119 5.03 46.97 23.55
C LEU A 119 4.72 45.73 24.42
N PRO A 120 5.33 45.56 25.62
CA PRO A 120 6.68 45.95 26.04
C PRO A 120 7.58 44.72 26.33
N LEU A 121 8.87 44.95 26.53
CA LEU A 121 9.75 43.99 27.22
C LEU A 121 9.44 44.02 28.72
N ASP A 122 9.23 42.86 29.33
CA ASP A 122 9.24 42.72 30.78
C ASP A 122 10.36 41.76 31.17
N GLU A 123 11.44 42.33 31.70
CA GLU A 123 12.56 41.58 32.26
C GLU A 123 12.22 41.04 33.65
N LYS A 124 12.89 39.94 34.06
CA LYS A 124 12.91 39.33 35.41
C LYS A 124 11.83 38.28 35.72
N LYS A 125 12.18 37.03 35.41
CA LYS A 125 12.52 36.00 36.43
C LYS A 125 13.58 35.07 35.80
N VAL A 126 14.86 35.25 36.14
CA VAL A 126 15.55 34.49 37.20
C VAL A 126 15.39 32.98 36.94
N ALA A 127 16.23 32.34 36.12
CA ALA A 127 17.64 31.98 36.36
C ALA A 127 17.82 30.71 37.21
N ALA A 128 18.14 29.61 36.51
CA ALA A 128 18.94 28.43 36.91
C ALA A 128 19.14 27.64 35.59
N GLU A 129 20.34 27.63 35.00
CA GLU A 129 21.31 26.51 35.08
C GLU A 129 20.77 25.18 34.48
N GLY A 130 21.44 24.52 33.53
CA GLY A 130 22.71 24.84 32.85
C GLY A 130 22.97 23.89 31.67
N GLU A 131 24.01 24.17 30.88
CA GLU A 131 24.47 23.31 29.77
C GLU A 131 24.96 21.94 30.32
N LYS A 132 24.86 20.80 29.60
CA LYS A 132 25.71 20.47 28.44
C LYS A 132 25.32 19.13 27.78
N LYS A 133 25.93 18.88 26.61
CA LYS A 133 25.97 17.60 25.85
C LYS A 133 26.54 16.44 26.69
N VAL A 134 26.27 15.18 26.29
CA VAL A 134 27.26 14.15 25.84
C VAL A 134 26.53 12.82 25.48
N VAL A 135 27.22 11.94 24.75
CA VAL A 135 26.82 10.63 24.16
C VAL A 135 27.91 9.61 24.57
N PRO A 136 27.79 8.27 24.41
CA PRO A 136 26.77 7.27 24.81
C PRO A 136 27.33 6.30 25.91
N ALA A 137 26.62 5.20 26.23
CA ALA A 137 27.12 3.80 26.22
C ALA A 137 26.39 2.84 27.19
N ASP A 138 26.07 1.65 26.67
CA ASP A 138 26.06 0.29 27.23
C ASP A 138 25.28 -0.16 28.49
N GLU A 139 24.55 -1.27 28.27
CA GLU A 139 24.33 -2.46 29.11
C GLU A 139 24.10 -2.34 30.63
N LYS A 140 22.91 -2.80 31.06
CA LYS A 140 22.79 -4.11 31.78
C LYS A 140 21.36 -4.62 31.98
N GLU A 141 21.33 -5.92 32.29
CA GLU A 141 20.16 -6.76 32.58
C GLU A 141 19.30 -6.26 33.76
N VAL A 142 18.00 -6.58 33.71
CA VAL A 142 17.15 -6.70 34.91
C VAL A 142 16.40 -8.04 34.82
N ALA A 143 16.46 -8.82 35.90
CA ALA A 143 15.81 -10.11 36.01
C ALA A 143 14.29 -10.00 36.15
N ALA A 144 13.58 -11.09 35.87
CA ALA A 144 12.16 -11.25 36.21
C ALA A 144 11.99 -12.41 37.20
N GLU A 145 11.19 -12.19 38.24
CA GLU A 145 10.92 -13.15 39.32
C GLU A 145 9.78 -14.12 38.98
N ASP A 146 9.85 -15.29 39.64
CA ASP A 146 8.78 -16.19 40.09
C ASP A 146 7.38 -16.18 39.43
N GLU A 147 6.95 -17.36 38.97
CA GLU A 147 5.69 -17.94 39.48
C GLU A 147 5.74 -19.49 39.55
N LYS A 148 4.83 -20.12 40.32
CA LYS A 148 5.14 -21.35 41.10
C LYS A 148 4.01 -22.40 41.11
N LYS A 149 4.38 -23.69 41.31
CA LYS A 149 3.56 -24.92 41.55
C LYS A 149 3.04 -25.61 40.26
N LEU A 150 3.06 -26.94 40.11
CA LEU A 150 2.70 -28.02 41.05
C LEU A 150 3.68 -29.24 41.10
N LEU A 151 3.56 -30.04 42.17
CA LEU A 151 4.20 -31.33 42.48
C LEU A 151 3.18 -32.50 42.26
N PRO A 152 3.44 -33.81 42.50
CA PRO A 152 4.57 -34.54 43.15
C PRO A 152 5.15 -35.70 42.28
N ALA A 153 6.02 -36.64 42.70
CA ALA A 153 7.16 -36.77 43.64
C ALA A 153 7.86 -38.15 43.36
N VAL A 154 9.00 -38.47 44.02
CA VAL A 154 9.39 -39.80 44.60
C VAL A 154 10.87 -39.81 45.03
N GLY A 155 11.14 -40.27 46.25
CA GLY A 155 12.22 -41.25 46.54
C GLY A 155 13.65 -40.77 46.78
N GLU A 156 13.96 -40.44 48.03
CA GLU A 156 15.32 -40.23 48.56
C GLU A 156 16.34 -41.35 48.25
N LYS A 157 17.63 -41.01 48.18
CA LYS A 157 18.70 -41.79 48.85
C LYS A 157 19.77 -40.87 49.47
N LYS A 158 20.05 -41.09 50.76
CA LYS A 158 21.08 -40.40 51.55
C LYS A 158 22.50 -40.81 51.13
N ALA A 159 23.44 -39.87 51.21
CA ALA A 159 24.86 -40.18 51.25
C ALA A 159 25.30 -40.54 52.67
N VAL A 160 26.20 -41.51 52.80
CA VAL A 160 26.99 -41.76 54.03
C VAL A 160 28.45 -41.96 53.62
N SER A 161 29.33 -41.19 54.24
CA SER A 161 30.79 -41.23 54.10
C SER A 161 31.40 -42.39 54.89
N VAL A 162 32.41 -43.07 54.35
CA VAL A 162 33.31 -43.95 55.13
C VAL A 162 34.77 -43.78 54.69
N ASP A 163 35.66 -43.90 55.68
CA ASP A 163 37.09 -43.61 55.67
C ASP A 163 37.99 -44.46 54.74
N LYS A 164 39.18 -43.91 54.49
CA LYS A 164 40.31 -44.61 53.86
C LYS A 164 41.19 -45.31 54.90
N LYS A 165 41.31 -46.66 54.84
CA LYS A 165 42.62 -47.36 55.01
C LYS A 165 42.58 -48.86 54.68
N LYS A 166 43.57 -49.27 53.85
CA LYS A 166 44.17 -50.61 53.69
C LYS A 166 43.28 -51.86 53.69
N ILE A 167 43.03 -52.42 52.50
CA ILE A 167 43.12 -53.89 52.26
C ILE A 167 43.98 -54.12 51.00
N THR A 168 44.63 -55.28 50.95
CA THR A 168 45.73 -55.71 50.06
C THR A 168 45.35 -56.01 48.60
N ALA A 169 46.37 -56.16 47.76
CA ALA A 169 46.27 -56.31 46.31
C ALA A 169 45.57 -57.60 45.85
N ALA A 170 44.66 -57.44 44.87
CA ALA A 170 44.20 -58.51 43.98
C ALA A 170 44.42 -58.06 42.52
N ARG A 171 45.28 -58.77 41.79
CA ARG A 171 45.68 -58.43 40.42
C ARG A 171 44.65 -58.98 39.42
N VAL A 172 43.63 -58.20 39.10
CA VAL A 172 42.66 -58.56 38.05
C VAL A 172 43.36 -58.55 36.68
N VAL A 173 43.54 -59.74 36.10
CA VAL A 173 44.05 -59.89 34.73
C VAL A 173 42.90 -59.60 33.76
N ILE A 174 42.90 -58.40 33.19
CA ILE A 174 42.03 -58.08 32.05
C ILE A 174 42.57 -58.85 30.84
N PRO A 175 41.79 -59.75 30.21
CA PRO A 175 42.26 -60.45 29.01
C PRO A 175 42.49 -59.44 27.88
N ARG A 176 43.70 -59.47 27.27
CA ARG A 176 43.99 -58.68 26.07
C ARG A 176 43.04 -59.10 24.94
N VAL A 177 42.07 -58.25 24.64
CA VAL A 177 41.25 -58.38 23.43
C VAL A 177 42.20 -58.38 22.23
N LYS A 178 42.22 -59.48 21.47
CA LYS A 178 43.06 -59.59 20.27
C LYS A 178 42.69 -58.44 19.31
N PRO A 179 43.66 -57.70 18.74
CA PRO A 179 43.35 -56.62 17.82
C PRO A 179 42.59 -57.18 16.62
N VAL A 180 41.39 -56.64 16.38
CA VAL A 180 40.53 -57.02 15.24
C VAL A 180 41.36 -56.97 13.96
N SER A 181 41.43 -58.09 13.24
CA SER A 181 42.34 -58.23 12.10
C SER A 181 42.07 -57.17 11.02
N PRO A 182 43.08 -56.77 10.22
CA PRO A 182 42.89 -55.76 9.17
C PRO A 182 41.77 -56.12 8.20
N VAL A 183 41.59 -57.42 7.90
CA VAL A 183 40.53 -57.96 7.05
C VAL A 183 39.15 -57.79 7.69
N VAL A 184 39.00 -58.08 8.99
CA VAL A 184 37.72 -57.92 9.69
C VAL A 184 37.38 -56.43 9.88
N ARG A 185 38.38 -55.57 10.17
CA ARG A 185 38.20 -54.09 10.17
C ARG A 185 37.76 -53.58 8.80
N ARG A 186 38.32 -54.13 7.71
CA ARG A 186 37.95 -53.78 6.33
C ARG A 186 36.51 -54.20 6.02
N LYS A 187 36.13 -55.46 6.30
CA LYS A 187 34.75 -55.95 6.12
C LYS A 187 33.73 -55.17 6.96
N LEU A 188 34.05 -54.81 8.20
CA LEU A 188 33.20 -53.94 9.04
C LEU A 188 33.04 -52.53 8.46
N LYS A 189 34.08 -51.99 7.80
CA LYS A 189 34.04 -50.67 7.16
C LYS A 189 33.26 -50.70 5.83
N GLU A 190 33.39 -51.79 5.08
CA GLU A 190 32.64 -52.04 3.84
C GLU A 190 31.14 -52.28 4.14
N ALA A 191 30.81 -53.09 5.15
CA ALA A 191 29.43 -53.32 5.59
C ALA A 191 28.76 -52.06 6.18
N LYS A 192 29.50 -51.23 6.93
CA LYS A 192 28.99 -49.92 7.36
C LYS A 192 28.72 -49.00 6.17
N SER A 193 29.63 -48.96 5.19
CA SER A 193 29.42 -48.18 3.95
C SER A 193 28.15 -48.61 3.22
N SER A 194 27.88 -49.91 3.06
CA SER A 194 26.68 -50.36 2.34
C SER A 194 25.38 -50.06 3.09
N VAL A 195 25.38 -50.07 4.43
CA VAL A 195 24.21 -49.67 5.23
C VAL A 195 24.00 -48.15 5.16
N GLU A 196 25.07 -47.35 5.23
CA GLU A 196 25.02 -45.89 4.99
C GLU A 196 24.51 -45.56 3.59
N ASP A 197 24.91 -46.33 2.57
CA ASP A 197 24.48 -46.18 1.17
C ASP A 197 22.97 -46.44 1.03
N ASN A 198 22.46 -47.51 1.63
CA ASN A 198 21.04 -47.88 1.59
C ASN A 198 20.14 -46.91 2.38
N LEU A 199 20.60 -46.41 3.52
CA LEU A 199 19.85 -45.42 4.30
C LEU A 199 19.82 -44.07 3.58
N TYR A 200 20.93 -43.69 2.92
CA TYR A 200 20.99 -42.48 2.09
C TYR A 200 20.10 -42.56 0.85
N SER A 201 20.03 -43.70 0.16
CA SER A 201 19.11 -43.87 -0.97
C SER A 201 17.65 -43.78 -0.51
N SER A 202 17.28 -44.46 0.59
CA SER A 202 15.93 -44.37 1.16
C SER A 202 15.55 -42.94 1.55
N ALA A 203 16.45 -42.19 2.21
CA ALA A 203 16.22 -40.78 2.55
C ALA A 203 16.06 -39.89 1.30
N MET A 204 16.79 -40.19 0.23
CA MET A 204 16.66 -39.50 -1.05
C MET A 204 15.37 -39.84 -1.81
N ASP A 205 14.82 -41.03 -1.62
CA ASP A 205 13.58 -41.44 -2.27
C ASP A 205 12.35 -40.86 -1.56
N ASP A 206 12.33 -40.82 -0.21
CA ASP A 206 11.37 -40.02 0.56
C ASP A 206 11.40 -38.54 0.13
N PHE A 207 12.61 -37.97 0.00
CA PHE A 207 12.81 -36.58 -0.40
C PHE A 207 12.24 -36.28 -1.80
N LYS A 208 12.47 -37.15 -2.79
CA LYS A 208 11.88 -37.02 -4.13
C LYS A 208 10.36 -37.17 -4.12
N SER A 209 9.85 -38.03 -3.23
CA SER A 209 8.40 -38.26 -3.04
C SER A 209 7.71 -37.09 -2.31
N GLY A 210 8.49 -36.14 -1.77
CA GLY A 210 7.99 -34.97 -1.05
C GLY A 210 7.72 -35.22 0.44
N GLU A 211 8.11 -36.39 0.97
CA GLU A 211 7.97 -36.81 2.36
C GLU A 211 9.14 -36.28 3.21
N TYR A 212 9.24 -34.96 3.24
CA TYR A 212 10.39 -34.24 3.80
C TYR A 212 10.59 -34.46 5.31
N LYS A 213 9.56 -34.89 6.06
CA LYS A 213 9.70 -35.23 7.50
C LYS A 213 10.46 -36.53 7.71
N GLU A 214 10.10 -37.58 6.96
CA GLU A 214 10.76 -38.89 7.01
C GLU A 214 12.19 -38.80 6.47
N ALA A 215 12.37 -38.13 5.33
CA ALA A 215 13.68 -37.81 4.77
C ALA A 215 14.57 -37.07 5.79
N LEU A 216 14.03 -36.06 6.49
CA LEU A 216 14.72 -35.31 7.54
C LEU A 216 15.14 -36.20 8.72
N GLY A 217 14.29 -37.14 9.13
CA GLY A 217 14.61 -38.14 10.16
C GLY A 217 15.81 -38.99 9.75
N LYS A 218 15.75 -39.61 8.57
CA LYS A 218 16.81 -40.46 8.01
C LYS A 218 18.12 -39.68 7.79
N PHE A 219 18.07 -38.44 7.29
CA PHE A 219 19.27 -37.59 7.17
C PHE A 219 19.90 -37.22 8.51
N LYS A 220 19.10 -37.02 9.58
CA LYS A 220 19.63 -36.81 10.94
C LYS A 220 20.31 -38.08 11.48
N GLU A 221 19.73 -39.25 11.24
CA GLU A 221 20.31 -40.54 11.64
C GLU A 221 21.67 -40.77 10.96
N ILE A 222 21.76 -40.56 9.64
CA ILE A 222 23.02 -40.67 8.87
C ILE A 222 24.12 -39.77 9.47
N LEU A 223 23.78 -38.57 9.95
CA LEU A 223 24.73 -37.64 10.59
C LEU A 223 25.15 -38.07 12.02
N GLN A 224 24.39 -38.94 12.68
CA GLN A 224 24.69 -39.46 14.03
C GLN A 224 25.56 -40.72 13.99
N GLN A 225 25.49 -41.53 12.92
CA GLN A 225 26.14 -42.85 12.84
C GLN A 225 27.70 -42.83 12.79
N GLY A 226 28.34 -41.67 12.58
CA GLY A 226 29.80 -41.51 12.76
C GLY A 226 30.50 -40.60 11.75
N PRO A 227 31.85 -40.71 11.62
CA PRO A 227 32.65 -39.88 10.72
C PRO A 227 32.47 -40.28 9.24
N LEU A 228 31.39 -39.78 8.64
CA LEU A 228 31.14 -39.80 7.20
C LEU A 228 32.34 -39.25 6.40
N ARG A 229 32.59 -39.80 5.20
CA ARG A 229 33.47 -39.15 4.21
C ARG A 229 33.03 -37.70 3.97
N THR A 230 33.95 -36.75 3.96
CA THR A 230 33.68 -35.30 3.95
C THR A 230 32.66 -34.88 2.88
N GLY A 231 32.81 -35.35 1.64
CA GLY A 231 31.87 -35.05 0.54
C GLY A 231 30.49 -35.73 0.64
N ARG A 232 30.33 -36.79 1.45
CA ARG A 232 29.01 -37.36 1.77
C ARG A 232 28.33 -36.55 2.87
N LYS A 233 29.08 -36.15 3.91
CA LYS A 233 28.59 -35.29 4.99
C LYS A 233 28.01 -33.98 4.45
N GLU A 234 28.71 -33.34 3.51
CA GLU A 234 28.23 -32.14 2.83
C GLU A 234 26.87 -32.35 2.15
N LYS A 235 26.74 -33.40 1.32
CA LYS A 235 25.50 -33.71 0.58
C LYS A 235 24.32 -34.01 1.50
N VAL A 236 24.55 -34.73 2.59
CA VAL A 236 23.52 -35.00 3.61
C VAL A 236 23.08 -33.72 4.32
N LEU A 237 24.03 -32.85 4.69
CA LEU A 237 23.71 -31.55 5.30
C LEU A 237 22.90 -30.65 4.35
N ARG A 238 23.26 -30.60 3.06
CA ARG A 238 22.50 -29.86 2.04
C ARG A 238 21.07 -30.39 1.92
N ARG A 239 20.87 -31.71 1.80
CA ARG A 239 19.52 -32.30 1.72
C ARG A 239 18.70 -32.13 2.99
N LEU A 240 19.34 -32.15 4.17
CA LEU A 240 18.69 -31.81 5.44
C LEU A 240 18.20 -30.36 5.48
N ALA A 241 19.01 -29.41 4.98
CA ALA A 241 18.60 -28.01 4.85
C ALA A 241 17.45 -27.84 3.83
N ASP A 242 17.52 -28.57 2.71
CA ASP A 242 16.46 -28.63 1.70
C ASP A 242 15.15 -29.14 2.30
N CYS A 243 15.17 -30.18 3.15
CA CYS A 243 13.97 -30.67 3.85
C CYS A 243 13.33 -29.56 4.69
N HIS A 244 14.10 -28.84 5.49
CA HIS A 244 13.57 -27.72 6.30
C HIS A 244 12.98 -26.61 5.41
N TYR A 245 13.64 -26.27 4.30
CA TYR A 245 13.12 -25.30 3.33
C TYR A 245 11.75 -25.73 2.75
N PHE A 246 11.63 -26.97 2.26
CA PHE A 246 10.38 -27.45 1.67
C PHE A 246 9.27 -27.77 2.69
N LEU A 247 9.62 -28.11 3.94
CA LEU A 247 8.65 -28.21 5.03
C LEU A 247 8.03 -26.85 5.37
N ALA A 248 8.81 -25.78 5.28
CA ALA A 248 8.33 -24.42 5.50
C ALA A 248 7.42 -23.93 4.36
N GLU A 249 7.68 -24.32 3.11
CA GLU A 249 6.76 -24.07 1.97
C GLU A 249 5.42 -24.81 2.13
N LYS A 250 5.41 -26.00 2.72
CA LYS A 250 4.20 -26.82 2.96
C LYS A 250 3.46 -26.52 4.28
N GLY A 251 3.97 -25.66 5.15
CA GLY A 251 3.43 -25.52 6.50
C GLY A 251 4.03 -24.42 7.36
N ASP A 252 4.78 -24.81 8.39
CA ASP A 252 5.20 -23.91 9.47
C ASP A 252 6.37 -23.02 9.03
N SER A 253 6.13 -21.71 8.92
CA SER A 253 7.17 -20.73 8.55
C SER A 253 8.37 -20.70 9.50
N ARG A 254 8.26 -21.27 10.72
CA ARG A 254 9.40 -21.44 11.65
C ARG A 254 10.49 -22.37 11.09
N ASP A 255 10.16 -23.27 10.17
CA ASP A 255 11.17 -24.13 9.53
C ASP A 255 12.11 -23.36 8.59
N TYR A 256 11.73 -22.18 8.09
CA TYR A 256 12.67 -21.31 7.35
C TYR A 256 13.83 -20.83 8.22
N LEU A 257 13.64 -20.64 9.54
CA LEU A 257 14.74 -20.27 10.45
C LEU A 257 15.78 -21.40 10.53
N ARG A 258 15.31 -22.65 10.63
CA ARG A 258 16.19 -23.83 10.62
C ARG A 258 16.92 -23.97 9.28
N ALA A 259 16.22 -23.72 8.17
CA ALA A 259 16.83 -23.70 6.84
C ALA A 259 17.93 -22.62 6.73
N VAL A 260 17.68 -21.40 7.21
CA VAL A 260 18.67 -20.30 7.28
C VAL A 260 19.93 -20.73 8.04
N ASP A 261 19.78 -21.26 9.26
CA ASP A 261 20.91 -21.71 10.08
C ASP A 261 21.74 -22.81 9.40
N HIS A 262 21.06 -23.79 8.80
CA HIS A 262 21.73 -24.87 8.08
C HIS A 262 22.46 -24.37 6.82
N TYR A 263 21.83 -23.54 5.98
CA TYR A 263 22.51 -23.01 4.79
C TYR A 263 23.69 -22.10 5.14
N LYS A 264 23.55 -21.20 6.12
CA LYS A 264 24.67 -20.36 6.60
C LYS A 264 25.85 -21.21 7.08
N LYS A 265 25.56 -22.26 7.84
CA LYS A 265 26.59 -23.21 8.30
C LYS A 265 27.24 -23.96 7.13
N ILE A 266 26.47 -24.43 6.15
CA ILE A 266 27.01 -25.12 4.96
C ILE A 266 27.92 -24.19 4.15
N ILE A 267 27.51 -22.95 3.90
CA ILE A 267 28.30 -21.99 3.11
C ILE A 267 29.61 -21.63 3.84
N ARG A 268 29.58 -21.53 5.17
CA ARG A 268 30.77 -21.29 6.01
C ARG A 268 31.70 -22.50 6.08
N ASP A 269 31.15 -23.70 6.30
CA ASP A 269 31.93 -24.93 6.52
C ASP A 269 32.45 -25.53 5.19
N TYR A 270 31.85 -25.19 4.04
CA TYR A 270 32.22 -25.66 2.69
C TYR A 270 32.30 -24.50 1.66
N PRO A 271 33.15 -23.48 1.85
CA PRO A 271 33.09 -22.22 1.10
C PRO A 271 33.38 -22.36 -0.40
N SER A 272 34.27 -23.29 -0.78
CA SER A 272 34.70 -23.51 -2.17
C SER A 272 33.78 -24.46 -2.97
N SER A 273 32.67 -24.92 -2.38
CA SER A 273 31.77 -25.87 -3.05
C SER A 273 30.98 -25.22 -4.19
N LYS A 274 30.95 -25.87 -5.36
CA LYS A 274 30.10 -25.45 -6.50
C LYS A 274 28.61 -25.61 -6.19
N GLU A 275 28.24 -26.49 -5.27
CA GLU A 275 26.85 -26.70 -4.82
C GLU A 275 26.32 -25.54 -3.93
N ASN A 276 27.16 -24.58 -3.54
CA ASN A 276 26.73 -23.40 -2.77
C ASN A 276 25.76 -22.50 -3.54
N VAL A 277 25.71 -22.54 -4.87
CA VAL A 277 24.78 -21.71 -5.65
C VAL A 277 23.31 -22.00 -5.32
N THR A 278 22.94 -23.27 -5.19
CA THR A 278 21.58 -23.67 -4.77
C THR A 278 21.31 -23.35 -3.30
N ALA A 279 22.32 -23.49 -2.43
CA ALA A 279 22.21 -23.15 -1.02
C ALA A 279 22.03 -21.64 -0.80
N LEU A 280 22.74 -20.79 -1.54
CA LEU A 280 22.55 -19.34 -1.55
C LEU A 280 21.14 -18.97 -2.05
N TYR A 281 20.69 -19.57 -3.15
CA TYR A 281 19.36 -19.31 -3.69
C TYR A 281 18.25 -19.67 -2.69
N ARG A 282 18.32 -20.84 -2.05
CA ARG A 282 17.34 -21.26 -1.02
C ARG A 282 17.48 -20.50 0.30
N LEU A 283 18.69 -20.06 0.67
CA LEU A 283 18.90 -19.16 1.81
C LEU A 283 18.22 -17.80 1.57
N ALA A 284 18.42 -17.20 0.40
CA ALA A 284 17.71 -15.99 0.00
C ALA A 284 16.20 -16.21 -0.02
N GLY A 285 15.71 -17.34 -0.55
CA GLY A 285 14.29 -17.72 -0.51
C GLY A 285 13.73 -17.82 0.91
N SER A 286 14.48 -18.41 1.84
CA SER A 286 14.10 -18.47 3.26
C SER A 286 13.99 -17.06 3.85
N TYR A 287 14.95 -16.18 3.54
CA TYR A 287 14.93 -14.78 3.95
C TYR A 287 13.74 -13.99 3.36
N MET A 288 13.38 -14.20 2.08
CA MET A 288 12.21 -13.56 1.47
C MET A 288 10.91 -13.95 2.19
N ASN A 289 10.73 -15.24 2.49
CA ASN A 289 9.54 -15.74 3.18
C ASN A 289 9.45 -15.25 4.63
N LEU A 290 10.60 -15.11 5.32
CA LEU A 290 10.71 -14.51 6.65
C LEU A 290 10.60 -12.97 6.65
N LYS A 291 10.50 -12.34 5.47
CA LYS A 291 10.48 -10.87 5.26
C LYS A 291 11.78 -10.16 5.64
N PHE A 292 12.88 -10.90 5.78
CA PHE A 292 14.24 -10.41 5.97
C PHE A 292 14.83 -10.00 4.61
N TYR A 293 14.29 -8.91 4.07
CA TYR A 293 14.48 -8.53 2.68
C TYR A 293 15.89 -7.99 2.37
N TYR A 294 16.55 -7.33 3.32
CA TYR A 294 17.93 -6.85 3.14
C TYR A 294 18.90 -8.03 3.05
N GLU A 295 18.80 -8.96 3.99
CA GLU A 295 19.60 -10.19 4.06
C GLU A 295 19.39 -11.07 2.84
N SER A 296 18.16 -11.09 2.30
CA SER A 296 17.88 -11.77 1.03
C SER A 296 18.63 -11.12 -0.15
N ILE A 297 18.58 -9.80 -0.27
CA ILE A 297 19.28 -9.07 -1.35
C ILE A 297 20.79 -9.34 -1.29
N ASP A 298 21.42 -9.22 -0.11
CA ASP A 298 22.86 -9.45 0.06
C ASP A 298 23.29 -10.88 -0.36
N VAL A 299 22.44 -11.88 -0.08
CA VAL A 299 22.68 -13.28 -0.48
C VAL A 299 22.48 -13.47 -1.98
N LEU A 300 21.50 -12.81 -2.61
CA LEU A 300 21.31 -12.83 -4.06
C LEU A 300 22.44 -12.11 -4.80
N GLU A 301 22.94 -10.98 -4.30
CA GLU A 301 24.12 -10.31 -4.86
C GLU A 301 25.37 -11.19 -4.75
N THR A 302 25.54 -11.87 -3.60
CA THR A 302 26.61 -12.87 -3.42
C THR A 302 26.50 -14.02 -4.42
N LEU A 303 25.29 -14.50 -4.70
CA LEU A 303 25.03 -15.53 -5.72
C LEU A 303 25.42 -15.04 -7.11
N CYS A 304 24.91 -13.88 -7.54
CA CYS A 304 25.18 -13.32 -8.87
C CYS A 304 26.67 -13.00 -9.08
N SER A 305 27.38 -12.57 -8.03
CA SER A 305 28.80 -12.26 -8.08
C SER A 305 29.68 -13.53 -8.15
N LYS A 306 29.38 -14.56 -7.35
CA LYS A 306 30.19 -15.80 -7.31
C LYS A 306 29.84 -16.82 -8.40
N TYR A 307 28.62 -16.78 -8.93
CA TYR A 307 28.10 -17.76 -9.89
C TYR A 307 27.37 -17.07 -11.07
N PRO A 308 28.04 -16.19 -11.84
CA PRO A 308 27.41 -15.39 -12.89
C PRO A 308 26.75 -16.21 -14.01
N GLU A 309 27.27 -17.40 -14.30
CA GLU A 309 26.74 -18.34 -15.31
C GLU A 309 25.63 -19.27 -14.78
N SER A 310 25.10 -19.03 -13.58
CA SER A 310 24.08 -19.88 -12.97
C SER A 310 22.69 -19.60 -13.54
N SER A 311 21.91 -20.65 -13.77
CA SER A 311 20.48 -20.55 -14.13
C SER A 311 19.62 -19.85 -13.07
N TYR A 312 20.12 -19.67 -11.85
CA TYR A 312 19.46 -18.86 -10.81
C TYR A 312 19.68 -17.34 -10.94
N VAL A 313 20.63 -16.88 -11.76
CA VAL A 313 20.96 -15.45 -11.88
C VAL A 313 19.82 -14.59 -12.44
N PRO A 314 19.06 -15.00 -13.48
CA PRO A 314 17.90 -14.25 -13.94
C PRO A 314 16.87 -14.07 -12.81
N GLU A 315 16.55 -15.16 -12.11
CA GLU A 315 15.60 -15.13 -11.00
C GLU A 315 16.08 -14.22 -9.86
N SER A 316 17.36 -14.33 -9.51
CA SER A 316 17.98 -13.55 -8.45
C SER A 316 17.93 -12.05 -8.72
N ILE A 317 18.20 -11.61 -9.95
CA ILE A 317 18.14 -10.19 -10.32
C ILE A 317 16.70 -9.66 -10.27
N PHE A 318 15.74 -10.45 -10.72
CA PHE A 318 14.33 -10.08 -10.63
C PHE A 318 13.81 -10.03 -9.18
N GLU A 319 14.17 -11.01 -8.35
CA GLU A 319 13.79 -11.06 -6.94
C GLU A 319 14.42 -9.93 -6.11
N MET A 320 15.68 -9.55 -6.38
CA MET A 320 16.27 -8.34 -5.79
C MET A 320 15.40 -7.10 -6.05
N GLY A 321 14.94 -6.90 -7.30
CA GLY A 321 14.02 -5.82 -7.64
C GLY A 321 12.70 -5.89 -6.85
N ARG A 322 12.13 -7.09 -6.69
CA ARG A 322 10.91 -7.30 -5.88
C ARG A 322 11.15 -6.98 -4.40
N MET A 323 12.27 -7.38 -3.82
CA MET A 323 12.59 -7.12 -2.42
C MET A 323 12.84 -5.63 -2.18
N LEU A 324 13.56 -4.96 -3.08
CA LEU A 324 13.74 -3.50 -3.06
C LEU A 324 12.40 -2.74 -3.16
N TYR A 325 11.46 -3.21 -3.99
CA TYR A 325 10.10 -2.66 -4.04
C TYR A 325 9.35 -2.86 -2.70
N LYS A 326 9.44 -4.04 -2.08
CA LYS A 326 8.78 -4.34 -0.79
C LYS A 326 9.28 -3.47 0.37
N ILE A 327 10.56 -3.08 0.37
CA ILE A 327 11.14 -2.15 1.38
C ILE A 327 11.06 -0.67 0.98
N GLY A 328 10.36 -0.33 -0.11
CA GLY A 328 10.14 1.06 -0.53
C GLY A 328 11.32 1.72 -1.24
N LYS A 329 12.38 0.97 -1.56
CA LYS A 329 13.56 1.44 -2.31
C LYS A 329 13.28 1.47 -3.82
N PHE A 330 12.26 2.21 -4.22
CA PHE A 330 11.70 2.19 -5.58
C PHE A 330 12.72 2.52 -6.69
N ARG A 331 13.66 3.43 -6.46
CA ARG A 331 14.72 3.73 -7.45
C ARG A 331 15.67 2.57 -7.65
N GLU A 332 16.14 1.95 -6.57
CA GLU A 332 17.03 0.78 -6.64
C GLU A 332 16.30 -0.42 -7.28
N ALA A 333 15.00 -0.59 -6.97
CA ALA A 333 14.15 -1.59 -7.60
C ALA A 333 14.05 -1.39 -9.12
N ILE A 334 13.81 -0.16 -9.58
CA ILE A 334 13.78 0.19 -11.02
C ILE A 334 15.08 -0.22 -11.70
N GLU A 335 16.25 0.07 -11.10
CA GLU A 335 17.53 -0.28 -11.71
C GLU A 335 17.75 -1.80 -11.78
N LYS A 336 17.39 -2.59 -10.76
CA LYS A 336 17.44 -4.07 -10.83
C LYS A 336 16.44 -4.64 -11.86
N PHE A 337 15.25 -4.08 -11.99
CA PHE A 337 14.29 -4.50 -13.03
C PHE A 337 14.77 -4.13 -14.45
N LYS A 338 15.37 -2.95 -14.65
CA LYS A 338 16.01 -2.58 -15.92
C LYS A 338 17.21 -3.48 -16.23
N GLU A 339 18.00 -3.85 -15.22
CA GLU A 339 19.10 -4.81 -15.36
C GLU A 339 18.57 -6.16 -15.85
N TYR A 340 17.48 -6.67 -15.24
CA TYR A 340 16.81 -7.89 -15.69
C TYR A 340 16.37 -7.78 -17.15
N ILE A 341 15.64 -6.71 -17.52
CA ILE A 341 15.16 -6.47 -18.89
C ILE A 341 16.31 -6.42 -19.90
N LYS A 342 17.45 -5.81 -19.54
CA LYS A 342 18.62 -5.68 -20.41
C LYS A 342 19.38 -7.01 -20.57
N LYS A 343 19.52 -7.80 -19.51
CA LYS A 343 20.28 -9.07 -19.52
C LYS A 343 19.45 -10.25 -20.04
N PHE A 344 18.14 -10.24 -19.80
CA PHE A 344 17.24 -11.35 -20.10
C PHE A 344 15.99 -10.85 -20.84
N PRO A 345 16.14 -10.35 -22.10
CA PRO A 345 15.03 -9.78 -22.86
C PRO A 345 13.88 -10.75 -23.12
N ASP A 346 14.18 -12.06 -23.17
CA ASP A 346 13.22 -13.16 -23.31
C ASP A 346 13.00 -13.93 -21.99
N GLY A 347 13.41 -13.34 -20.86
CA GLY A 347 13.27 -13.94 -19.54
C GLY A 347 11.81 -14.06 -19.10
N LYS A 348 11.46 -15.13 -18.38
CA LYS A 348 10.07 -15.43 -17.96
C LYS A 348 9.36 -14.28 -17.22
N HIS A 349 10.11 -13.42 -16.53
CA HIS A 349 9.58 -12.28 -15.76
C HIS A 349 9.59 -10.96 -16.55
N ILE A 350 9.87 -10.96 -17.85
CA ILE A 350 10.02 -9.73 -18.63
C ILE A 350 8.77 -8.83 -18.55
N ARG A 351 7.58 -9.41 -18.74
CA ARG A 351 6.28 -8.71 -18.58
C ARG A 351 6.16 -8.06 -17.21
N MET A 352 6.40 -8.88 -16.18
CA MET A 352 6.32 -8.52 -14.77
C MET A 352 7.29 -7.38 -14.43
N ALA A 353 8.52 -7.39 -14.96
CA ALA A 353 9.51 -6.35 -14.72
C ALA A 353 9.05 -4.97 -15.24
N PHE A 354 8.44 -4.90 -16.42
CA PHE A 354 7.88 -3.63 -16.94
C PHE A 354 6.76 -3.09 -16.03
N PHE A 355 5.79 -3.94 -15.64
CA PHE A 355 4.74 -3.55 -14.69
C PHE A 355 5.29 -3.12 -13.33
N ARG A 356 6.34 -3.79 -12.82
CA ARG A 356 6.97 -3.42 -11.54
C ARG A 356 7.75 -2.11 -11.62
N ILE A 357 8.33 -1.76 -12.77
CA ILE A 357 8.93 -0.42 -12.98
C ILE A 357 7.82 0.65 -12.97
N GLY A 358 6.69 0.42 -13.66
CA GLY A 358 5.51 1.28 -13.55
C GLY A 358 5.02 1.42 -12.11
N ASP A 359 4.94 0.31 -11.36
CA ASP A 359 4.55 0.32 -9.96
C ASP A 359 5.48 1.18 -9.09
N CYS A 360 6.79 1.12 -9.33
CA CYS A 360 7.79 1.92 -8.63
C CYS A 360 7.59 3.42 -8.88
N TYR A 361 7.47 3.83 -10.15
CA TYR A 361 7.20 5.23 -10.50
C TYR A 361 5.88 5.72 -9.90
N SER A 362 4.83 4.89 -9.91
CA SER A 362 3.54 5.27 -9.32
C SER A 362 3.61 5.45 -7.80
N GLN A 363 4.36 4.60 -7.06
CA GLN A 363 4.61 4.85 -5.62
C GLN A 363 5.37 6.16 -5.38
N MET A 364 6.23 6.56 -6.31
CA MET A 364 6.97 7.82 -6.28
C MET A 364 6.13 9.02 -6.75
N GLN A 365 4.85 8.83 -7.11
CA GLN A 365 3.97 9.84 -7.72
C GLN A 365 4.51 10.40 -9.05
N GLN A 366 5.38 9.64 -9.71
CA GLN A 366 5.93 9.90 -11.04
C GLN A 366 4.99 9.29 -12.09
N PHE A 367 3.83 9.95 -12.19
CA PHE A 367 2.64 9.41 -12.85
C PHE A 367 2.77 9.30 -14.37
N ASP A 368 3.52 10.20 -15.00
CA ASP A 368 3.74 10.20 -16.46
C ASP A 368 4.81 9.15 -16.84
N GLU A 369 5.85 8.99 -16.02
CA GLU A 369 6.83 7.91 -16.19
C GLU A 369 6.18 6.54 -15.98
N ALA A 370 5.32 6.38 -14.97
CA ALA A 370 4.58 5.14 -14.74
C ALA A 370 3.74 4.74 -15.98
N GLU A 371 2.99 5.70 -16.54
CA GLU A 371 2.17 5.51 -17.74
C GLU A 371 2.97 4.99 -18.94
N ILE A 372 4.16 5.54 -19.18
CA ILE A 372 5.04 5.08 -20.29
C ILE A 372 5.34 3.58 -20.15
N TRP A 373 5.71 3.11 -18.95
CA TRP A 373 6.06 1.71 -18.72
C TRP A 373 4.86 0.77 -18.79
N TYR A 374 3.71 1.17 -18.24
CA TYR A 374 2.50 0.37 -18.33
C TYR A 374 1.94 0.28 -19.77
N ARG A 375 1.93 1.40 -20.50
CA ARG A 375 1.46 1.43 -21.89
C ARG A 375 2.37 0.61 -22.81
N ASP A 376 3.68 0.66 -22.61
CA ASP A 376 4.62 -0.16 -23.39
C ASP A 376 4.43 -1.66 -23.08
N ALA A 377 4.21 -2.02 -21.81
CA ALA A 377 3.91 -3.39 -21.42
C ALA A 377 2.63 -3.93 -22.08
N VAL A 378 1.54 -3.18 -22.04
CA VAL A 378 0.25 -3.57 -22.67
C VAL A 378 0.38 -3.63 -24.19
N LYS A 379 1.10 -2.68 -24.81
CA LYS A 379 1.34 -2.68 -26.27
C LYS A 379 2.19 -3.87 -26.72
N ARG A 380 3.21 -4.24 -25.94
CA ARG A 380 4.16 -5.31 -26.28
C ARG A 380 3.60 -6.71 -25.98
N TRP A 381 2.72 -6.83 -25.00
CA TRP A 381 2.05 -8.08 -24.64
C TRP A 381 0.53 -7.90 -24.52
N PRO A 382 -0.21 -7.89 -25.64
CA PRO A 382 -1.68 -7.81 -25.62
C PRO A 382 -2.35 -9.04 -25.00
N ASP A 383 -1.66 -10.18 -24.97
CA ASP A 383 -2.02 -11.32 -24.12
C ASP A 383 -1.48 -11.08 -22.70
N LEU A 384 -2.41 -10.69 -21.82
CA LEU A 384 -2.15 -10.16 -20.48
C LEU A 384 -2.32 -11.22 -19.38
N GLY A 385 -2.33 -12.52 -19.71
CA GLY A 385 -2.61 -13.62 -18.77
C GLY A 385 -1.75 -13.66 -17.48
N ASP A 386 -0.58 -13.01 -17.47
CA ASP A 386 0.36 -12.97 -16.33
C ASP A 386 0.52 -11.57 -15.68
N VAL A 387 -0.31 -10.58 -16.03
CA VAL A 387 -0.20 -9.25 -15.42
C VAL A 387 -0.65 -9.29 -13.95
N PRO A 388 0.03 -8.64 -12.98
CA PRO A 388 -0.50 -8.59 -11.63
C PRO A 388 -1.81 -7.82 -11.58
N LYS A 389 -2.88 -8.48 -11.11
CA LYS A 389 -4.17 -7.85 -10.83
C LYS A 389 -4.01 -6.56 -10.02
N ASP A 390 -3.13 -6.60 -9.00
CA ASP A 390 -2.78 -5.48 -8.13
C ASP A 390 -2.15 -4.30 -8.88
N SER A 391 -1.33 -4.56 -9.90
CA SER A 391 -0.66 -3.50 -10.68
C SER A 391 -1.65 -2.74 -11.54
N LEU A 392 -2.62 -3.43 -12.16
CA LEU A 392 -3.70 -2.80 -12.93
C LEU A 392 -4.69 -2.03 -12.03
N LEU A 393 -5.12 -2.62 -10.91
CA LEU A 393 -5.95 -1.94 -9.89
C LEU A 393 -5.30 -0.64 -9.43
N LYS A 394 -4.05 -0.76 -8.97
CA LYS A 394 -3.31 0.36 -8.40
C LYS A 394 -3.08 1.45 -9.44
N LEU A 395 -2.69 1.09 -10.67
CA LEU A 395 -2.56 2.03 -11.78
C LEU A 395 -3.86 2.77 -12.06
N GLY A 396 -4.98 2.05 -12.18
CA GLY A 396 -6.29 2.65 -12.41
C GLY A 396 -6.71 3.62 -11.30
N PHE A 397 -6.52 3.23 -10.04
CA PHE A 397 -6.80 4.09 -8.89
C PHE A 397 -5.80 5.25 -8.72
N ASP A 398 -4.55 5.11 -9.15
CA ASP A 398 -3.56 6.19 -9.21
C ASP A 398 -3.92 7.19 -10.32
N TYR A 399 -4.28 6.72 -11.52
CA TYR A 399 -4.82 7.57 -12.61
C TYR A 399 -6.04 8.36 -12.15
N PHE A 400 -7.03 7.69 -11.54
CA PHE A 400 -8.23 8.35 -11.02
C PHE A 400 -7.90 9.45 -10.01
N ARG A 401 -7.03 9.17 -9.03
CA ARG A 401 -6.57 10.16 -8.04
C ARG A 401 -5.74 11.29 -8.64
N SER A 402 -5.09 11.07 -9.79
CA SER A 402 -4.40 12.11 -10.57
C SER A 402 -5.31 12.91 -11.51
N GLY A 403 -6.61 12.61 -11.57
CA GLY A 403 -7.56 13.24 -12.51
C GLY A 403 -7.45 12.75 -13.96
N ARG A 404 -6.62 11.74 -14.23
CA ARG A 404 -6.39 11.16 -15.57
C ARG A 404 -7.45 10.09 -15.86
N HIS A 405 -8.70 10.52 -15.93
CA HIS A 405 -9.88 9.66 -15.99
C HIS A 405 -9.89 8.66 -17.15
N GLN A 406 -9.40 9.03 -18.34
CA GLN A 406 -9.32 8.13 -19.49
C GLN A 406 -8.38 6.93 -19.21
N GLY A 407 -7.16 7.19 -18.73
CA GLY A 407 -6.21 6.13 -18.35
C GLY A 407 -6.71 5.27 -17.19
N ALA A 408 -7.47 5.87 -16.25
CA ALA A 408 -8.13 5.12 -15.19
C ALA A 408 -9.13 4.10 -15.75
N VAL A 409 -9.99 4.53 -16.68
CA VAL A 409 -10.97 3.68 -17.37
C VAL A 409 -10.28 2.55 -18.12
N GLU A 410 -9.24 2.85 -18.90
CA GLU A 410 -8.48 1.84 -19.67
C GLU A 410 -7.85 0.76 -18.78
N ALA A 411 -7.12 1.16 -17.73
CA ALA A 411 -6.47 0.21 -16.82
C ALA A 411 -7.47 -0.64 -16.02
N LEU A 412 -8.58 -0.05 -15.58
CA LEU A 412 -9.60 -0.72 -14.78
C LEU A 412 -10.50 -1.66 -15.61
N PHE A 413 -10.78 -1.33 -16.88
CA PHE A 413 -11.45 -2.29 -17.79
C PHE A 413 -10.58 -3.51 -18.06
N VAL A 414 -9.27 -3.32 -18.28
CA VAL A 414 -8.34 -4.43 -18.45
C VAL A 414 -8.30 -5.31 -17.19
N HIS A 415 -8.29 -4.72 -15.99
CA HIS A 415 -8.42 -5.49 -14.75
C HIS A 415 -9.72 -6.30 -14.71
N MET A 416 -10.88 -5.66 -14.90
CA MET A 416 -12.19 -6.32 -14.81
C MET A 416 -12.35 -7.46 -15.82
N ASN A 417 -11.75 -7.34 -17.01
CA ASN A 417 -11.81 -8.36 -18.05
C ASN A 417 -10.90 -9.57 -17.77
N LEU A 418 -9.73 -9.36 -17.14
CA LEU A 418 -8.79 -10.42 -16.78
C LEU A 418 -9.14 -11.11 -15.45
N TYR A 419 -9.71 -10.35 -14.51
CA TYR A 419 -10.06 -10.80 -13.17
C TYR A 419 -11.55 -10.55 -12.91
N PRO A 420 -12.48 -11.15 -13.69
CA PRO A 420 -13.90 -10.87 -13.58
C PRO A 420 -14.47 -11.19 -12.19
N ASP A 421 -13.86 -12.12 -11.45
CA ASP A 421 -14.30 -12.55 -10.12
C ASP A 421 -13.52 -11.89 -8.96
N ASP A 422 -12.74 -10.83 -9.22
CA ASP A 422 -12.08 -10.06 -8.16
C ASP A 422 -13.11 -9.38 -7.24
N GLU A 423 -12.95 -9.51 -5.93
CA GLU A 423 -13.79 -8.88 -4.90
C GLU A 423 -13.76 -7.35 -4.99
N GLU A 424 -12.65 -6.78 -5.46
CA GLU A 424 -12.48 -5.34 -5.65
C GLU A 424 -13.27 -4.79 -6.85
N ASN A 425 -13.84 -5.64 -7.72
CA ASN A 425 -14.52 -5.19 -8.94
C ASN A 425 -15.68 -4.21 -8.69
N ARG A 426 -16.34 -4.27 -7.53
CA ARG A 426 -17.33 -3.25 -7.14
C ARG A 426 -16.73 -1.83 -7.11
N LYS A 427 -15.52 -1.67 -6.55
CA LYS A 427 -14.80 -0.39 -6.47
C LYS A 427 -14.19 -0.01 -7.82
N VAL A 428 -13.73 -0.99 -8.60
CA VAL A 428 -13.25 -0.83 -9.98
C VAL A 428 -14.34 -0.21 -10.85
N ILE A 429 -15.51 -0.85 -10.92
CA ILE A 429 -16.67 -0.37 -11.70
C ILE A 429 -17.12 1.00 -11.20
N TYR A 430 -17.23 1.19 -9.88
CA TYR A 430 -17.58 2.49 -9.31
C TYR A 430 -16.58 3.61 -9.66
N THR A 431 -15.28 3.29 -9.74
CA THR A 431 -14.25 4.24 -10.18
C THR A 431 -14.34 4.52 -11.68
N ILE A 432 -14.70 3.53 -12.50
CA ILE A 432 -15.01 3.71 -13.93
C ILE A 432 -16.23 4.63 -14.10
N VAL A 433 -17.33 4.41 -13.35
CA VAL A 433 -18.52 5.28 -13.32
C VAL A 433 -18.13 6.73 -13.02
N ASN A 434 -17.40 6.96 -11.92
CA ASN A 434 -16.97 8.31 -11.54
C ASN A 434 -16.02 8.95 -12.58
N SER A 435 -15.19 8.15 -13.25
CA SER A 435 -14.33 8.62 -14.34
C SER A 435 -15.15 9.06 -15.55
N PHE A 436 -16.16 8.30 -15.94
CA PHE A 436 -17.08 8.69 -17.02
C PHE A 436 -17.90 9.94 -16.66
N VAL A 437 -18.38 10.07 -15.41
CA VAL A 437 -19.05 11.29 -14.92
C VAL A 437 -18.13 12.50 -15.01
N ALA A 438 -16.87 12.39 -14.59
CA ALA A 438 -15.89 13.47 -14.65
C ALA A 438 -15.56 13.90 -16.10
N MET A 439 -15.61 12.96 -17.05
CA MET A 439 -15.45 13.23 -18.49
C MET A 439 -16.76 13.65 -19.19
N ASN A 440 -17.87 13.80 -18.46
CA ASN A 440 -19.23 14.02 -18.99
C ASN A 440 -19.70 12.94 -20.00
N GLN A 441 -19.14 11.73 -19.94
CA GLN A 441 -19.53 10.59 -20.78
C GLN A 441 -20.72 9.85 -20.17
N PHE A 442 -21.84 10.57 -20.00
CA PHE A 442 -22.98 10.10 -19.22
C PHE A 442 -23.65 8.81 -19.71
N PRO A 443 -23.79 8.53 -21.03
CA PRO A 443 -24.32 7.24 -21.48
C PRO A 443 -23.48 6.05 -21.00
N ALA A 444 -22.15 6.19 -20.96
CA ALA A 444 -21.24 5.17 -20.45
C ALA A 444 -21.31 5.06 -18.92
N ALA A 445 -21.41 6.20 -18.21
CA ALA A 445 -21.63 6.22 -16.76
C ALA A 445 -22.91 5.48 -16.36
N LEU A 446 -24.05 5.77 -17.01
CA LEU A 446 -25.34 5.12 -16.75
C LEU A 446 -25.27 3.60 -16.98
N MET A 447 -24.60 3.15 -18.04
CA MET A 447 -24.45 1.73 -18.36
C MET A 447 -23.58 0.99 -17.33
N MET A 448 -22.46 1.60 -16.90
CA MET A 448 -21.62 1.03 -15.84
C MET A 448 -22.28 1.06 -14.46
N SER A 449 -23.08 2.09 -14.16
CA SER A 449 -23.92 2.15 -12.95
C SER A 449 -24.95 1.01 -12.95
N SER A 450 -25.64 0.78 -14.07
CA SER A 450 -26.56 -0.37 -14.22
C SER A 450 -25.86 -1.69 -13.93
N GLN A 451 -24.68 -1.92 -14.52
CA GLN A 451 -23.90 -3.14 -14.29
C GLN A 451 -23.50 -3.31 -12.81
N LEU A 452 -23.14 -2.23 -12.12
CA LEU A 452 -22.80 -2.27 -10.69
C LEU A 452 -24.01 -2.64 -9.83
N ILE A 453 -25.16 -2.01 -10.06
CA ILE A 453 -26.41 -2.25 -9.32
C ILE A 453 -26.94 -3.67 -9.59
N GLU A 454 -26.77 -4.19 -10.79
CA GLU A 454 -27.15 -5.56 -11.15
C GLU A 454 -26.24 -6.61 -10.49
N ARG A 455 -24.92 -6.38 -10.48
CA ARG A 455 -23.94 -7.37 -9.98
C ARG A 455 -23.71 -7.30 -8.47
N TYR A 456 -23.85 -6.12 -7.86
CA TYR A 456 -23.57 -5.88 -6.43
C TYR A 456 -24.68 -5.05 -5.75
N PRO A 457 -25.96 -5.48 -5.81
CA PRO A 457 -27.12 -4.65 -5.42
C PRO A 457 -27.12 -4.17 -3.97
N GLU A 458 -26.46 -4.89 -3.06
CA GLU A 458 -26.38 -4.55 -1.63
C GLU A 458 -25.15 -3.68 -1.28
N SER A 459 -24.27 -3.40 -2.24
CA SER A 459 -23.06 -2.61 -2.01
C SER A 459 -23.35 -1.12 -1.83
N GLN A 460 -22.53 -0.43 -1.03
CA GLN A 460 -22.61 1.03 -0.89
C GLN A 460 -22.37 1.72 -2.25
N GLU A 461 -21.44 1.18 -3.03
CA GLU A 461 -21.07 1.69 -4.35
C GLU A 461 -22.25 1.60 -5.35
N ALA A 462 -23.13 0.60 -5.23
CA ALA A 462 -24.37 0.51 -6.00
C ALA A 462 -25.38 1.59 -5.59
N VAL A 463 -25.58 1.81 -4.28
CA VAL A 463 -26.45 2.90 -3.78
C VAL A 463 -25.96 4.27 -4.24
N GLU A 464 -24.65 4.52 -4.16
CA GLU A 464 -24.05 5.75 -4.66
C GLU A 464 -24.20 5.88 -6.19
N SER A 465 -24.20 4.76 -6.92
CA SER A 465 -24.49 4.76 -8.36
C SER A 465 -25.94 5.06 -8.69
N GLU A 466 -26.92 4.64 -7.88
CA GLU A 466 -28.32 5.07 -8.04
C GLU A 466 -28.48 6.58 -7.89
N ILE A 467 -27.76 7.18 -6.93
CA ILE A 467 -27.69 8.64 -6.74
C ILE A 467 -26.98 9.31 -7.93
N ILE A 468 -25.90 8.72 -8.47
CA ILE A 468 -25.24 9.22 -9.69
C ILE A 468 -26.21 9.21 -10.88
N MET A 469 -26.99 8.14 -11.08
CA MET A 469 -27.99 8.08 -12.15
C MET A 469 -29.02 9.20 -12.02
N ALA A 470 -29.52 9.47 -10.81
CA ALA A 470 -30.42 10.60 -10.54
C ALA A 470 -29.76 11.96 -10.82
N ASN A 471 -28.51 12.17 -10.37
CA ASN A 471 -27.75 13.39 -10.64
C ASN A 471 -27.57 13.63 -12.15
N ILE A 472 -27.32 12.57 -12.93
CA ILE A 472 -27.24 12.63 -14.39
C ILE A 472 -28.60 13.02 -14.98
N GLY A 473 -29.71 12.46 -14.49
CA GLY A 473 -31.06 12.80 -14.93
C GLY A 473 -31.42 14.28 -14.70
N VAL A 474 -30.96 14.88 -13.59
CA VAL A 474 -31.14 16.32 -13.34
C VAL A 474 -30.27 17.19 -14.26
N LYS A 475 -29.04 16.74 -14.54
CA LYS A 475 -28.08 17.49 -15.36
C LYS A 475 -28.42 17.43 -16.86
N GLU A 476 -28.82 16.26 -17.34
CA GLU A 476 -28.92 15.94 -18.77
C GLU A 476 -30.05 14.92 -19.08
N PRO A 477 -31.33 15.29 -18.87
CA PRO A 477 -32.49 14.37 -18.97
C PRO A 477 -32.80 13.86 -20.40
N GLY A 478 -32.09 14.35 -21.42
CA GLY A 478 -32.33 14.01 -22.83
C GLY A 478 -31.67 12.71 -23.31
N ILE A 479 -30.85 12.06 -22.48
CA ILE A 479 -30.13 10.83 -22.86
C ILE A 479 -31.13 9.68 -23.05
N ARG A 480 -31.05 9.00 -24.21
CA ARG A 480 -31.84 7.80 -24.50
C ARG A 480 -31.27 6.59 -23.75
N ALA A 481 -31.72 6.41 -22.51
CA ALA A 481 -31.39 5.27 -21.66
C ALA A 481 -32.32 4.07 -21.94
N PRO A 482 -31.81 2.86 -22.26
CA PRO A 482 -32.66 1.69 -22.45
C PRO A 482 -33.43 1.27 -21.18
N LEU A 483 -34.73 1.03 -21.31
CA LEU A 483 -35.64 0.75 -20.19
C LEU A 483 -35.34 -0.55 -19.41
N PHE A 484 -34.55 -1.46 -20.00
CA PHE A 484 -34.13 -2.70 -19.35
C PHE A 484 -32.91 -2.54 -18.44
N MET A 485 -32.21 -1.39 -18.46
CA MET A 485 -31.06 -1.17 -17.58
C MET A 485 -31.50 -1.16 -16.11
N LYS A 486 -30.78 -1.91 -15.27
CA LYS A 486 -31.01 -1.93 -13.83
C LYS A 486 -30.79 -0.52 -13.27
N GLY A 487 -31.74 -0.06 -12.45
CA GLY A 487 -31.70 1.29 -11.87
C GLY A 487 -32.05 2.44 -12.83
N VAL A 488 -32.43 2.19 -14.09
CA VAL A 488 -32.75 3.27 -15.07
C VAL A 488 -33.84 4.24 -14.58
N GLN A 489 -34.77 3.76 -13.75
CA GLN A 489 -35.81 4.59 -13.14
C GLN A 489 -35.25 5.72 -12.26
N ASN A 490 -34.04 5.56 -11.73
CA ASN A 490 -33.35 6.59 -10.95
C ASN A 490 -32.91 7.77 -11.82
N TYR A 491 -32.45 7.49 -13.04
CA TYR A 491 -32.17 8.51 -14.04
C TYR A 491 -33.46 9.17 -14.57
N LEU A 492 -34.53 8.38 -14.79
CA LEU A 492 -35.79 8.89 -15.34
C LEU A 492 -36.63 9.70 -14.34
N ASN A 493 -36.53 9.43 -13.03
CA ASN A 493 -37.32 10.09 -11.98
C ASN A 493 -36.47 10.61 -10.82
N PRO A 494 -35.51 11.54 -11.02
CA PRO A 494 -34.51 11.88 -10.01
C PRO A 494 -35.09 12.36 -8.67
N LEU A 495 -36.16 13.17 -8.70
CA LEU A 495 -36.81 13.65 -7.49
C LEU A 495 -37.36 12.51 -6.62
N LYS A 496 -37.99 11.51 -7.25
CA LYS A 496 -38.48 10.33 -6.53
C LYS A 496 -37.33 9.56 -5.91
N THR A 497 -36.23 9.36 -6.64
CA THR A 497 -35.04 8.70 -6.09
C THR A 497 -34.46 9.47 -4.91
N TYR A 498 -34.41 10.80 -4.94
CA TYR A 498 -33.98 11.55 -3.76
C TYR A 498 -34.95 11.40 -2.57
N ASP A 499 -36.27 11.32 -2.82
CA ASP A 499 -37.27 11.08 -1.75
C ASP A 499 -37.11 9.68 -1.13
N ASP A 500 -36.97 8.65 -1.96
CA ASP A 500 -36.74 7.25 -1.54
C ASP A 500 -35.40 7.14 -0.77
N MET A 501 -34.35 7.81 -1.24
CA MET A 501 -33.02 7.82 -0.60
C MET A 501 -32.98 8.61 0.71
N LEU A 502 -33.68 9.75 0.80
CA LEU A 502 -33.80 10.50 2.06
C LEU A 502 -34.57 9.71 3.12
N THR A 503 -35.53 8.87 2.70
CA THR A 503 -36.25 7.96 3.59
C THR A 503 -35.35 6.82 4.08
N ARG A 504 -34.51 6.25 3.20
CA ARG A 504 -33.54 5.21 3.54
C ARG A 504 -32.35 5.73 4.38
N PHE A 505 -31.93 6.97 4.15
CA PHE A 505 -30.80 7.62 4.79
C PHE A 505 -31.20 8.98 5.40
N PRO A 506 -31.95 8.99 6.52
CA PRO A 506 -32.48 10.21 7.12
C PRO A 506 -31.42 11.09 7.83
N PHE A 507 -30.20 10.59 8.05
CA PHE A 507 -29.13 11.28 8.77
C PHE A 507 -27.74 11.04 8.15
N GLY A 508 -26.74 11.84 8.55
CA GLY A 508 -25.34 11.69 8.13
C GLY A 508 -24.97 12.42 6.82
N GLU A 509 -23.74 12.23 6.34
CA GLU A 509 -23.20 12.98 5.18
C GLU A 509 -23.98 12.73 3.88
N MET A 510 -24.50 11.51 3.69
CA MET A 510 -25.32 11.17 2.52
C MET A 510 -26.64 11.96 2.51
N ASN A 511 -27.26 12.17 3.69
CA ASN A 511 -28.48 12.96 3.84
C ASN A 511 -28.27 14.43 3.44
N GLU A 512 -27.18 15.07 3.89
CA GLU A 512 -26.85 16.45 3.50
C GLU A 512 -26.70 16.58 1.98
N GLY A 513 -25.98 15.63 1.36
CA GLY A 513 -25.81 15.58 -0.10
C GLY A 513 -27.12 15.38 -0.85
N LEU A 514 -27.99 14.48 -0.41
CA LEU A 514 -29.29 14.21 -1.02
C LEU A 514 -30.23 15.44 -0.93
N LEU A 515 -30.27 16.13 0.22
CA LEU A 515 -31.03 17.38 0.35
C LEU A 515 -30.51 18.45 -0.63
N TYR A 516 -29.18 18.58 -0.78
CA TYR A 516 -28.59 19.54 -1.71
C TYR A 516 -28.98 19.25 -3.17
N GLN A 517 -28.89 17.99 -3.61
CA GLN A 517 -29.24 17.58 -4.98
C GLN A 517 -30.74 17.69 -5.25
N LYS A 518 -31.60 17.31 -4.27
CA LYS A 518 -33.06 17.49 -4.36
C LYS A 518 -33.45 18.97 -4.47
N GLY A 519 -32.83 19.84 -3.67
CA GLY A 519 -33.01 21.29 -3.76
C GLY A 519 -32.64 21.81 -5.16
N TYR A 520 -31.51 21.36 -5.70
CA TYR A 520 -31.05 21.74 -7.04
C TYR A 520 -31.99 21.25 -8.15
N ALA A 521 -32.46 20.01 -8.06
CA ALA A 521 -33.41 19.43 -9.00
C ALA A 521 -34.75 20.19 -9.02
N LEU A 522 -35.30 20.51 -7.84
CA LEU A 522 -36.52 21.32 -7.72
C LEU A 522 -36.32 22.74 -8.30
N TRP A 523 -35.13 23.32 -8.16
CA TRP A 523 -34.81 24.61 -8.77
C TRP A 523 -34.79 24.52 -10.31
N LYS A 524 -34.16 23.47 -10.87
CA LYS A 524 -34.13 23.20 -12.32
C LYS A 524 -35.53 22.97 -12.91
N GLU A 525 -36.46 22.38 -12.16
CA GLU A 525 -37.88 22.25 -12.52
C GLU A 525 -38.71 23.55 -12.32
N SER A 526 -38.09 24.69 -11.99
CA SER A 526 -38.79 25.94 -11.63
C SER A 526 -39.75 25.83 -10.42
N ARG A 527 -39.57 24.83 -9.56
CA ARG A 527 -40.36 24.62 -8.33
C ARG A 527 -39.76 25.39 -7.15
N TYR A 528 -39.53 26.68 -7.38
CA TYR A 528 -38.76 27.58 -6.52
C TYR A 528 -39.09 27.49 -5.03
N LYS A 529 -40.36 27.57 -4.62
CA LYS A 529 -40.73 27.50 -3.19
C LYS A 529 -40.33 26.17 -2.54
N LYS A 530 -40.60 25.03 -3.19
CA LYS A 530 -40.16 23.72 -2.68
C LYS A 530 -38.63 23.59 -2.61
N SER A 531 -37.90 24.21 -3.54
CA SER A 531 -36.44 24.26 -3.51
C SER A 531 -35.92 25.12 -2.35
N PHE A 532 -36.52 26.30 -2.12
CA PHE A 532 -36.24 27.17 -0.99
C PHE A 532 -36.41 26.43 0.34
N ASP A 533 -37.56 25.78 0.54
CA ASP A 533 -37.89 25.07 1.77
C ASP A 533 -36.89 23.92 2.05
N ILE A 534 -36.43 23.21 1.01
CA ILE A 534 -35.39 22.17 1.12
C ILE A 534 -34.02 22.77 1.49
N TYR A 535 -33.60 23.88 0.88
CA TYR A 535 -32.32 24.52 1.23
C TYR A 535 -32.34 25.16 2.62
N ALA A 536 -33.46 25.74 3.04
CA ALA A 536 -33.65 26.24 4.39
C ALA A 536 -33.60 25.10 5.43
N HIS A 537 -34.25 23.97 5.14
CA HIS A 537 -34.18 22.77 5.98
C HIS A 537 -32.75 22.21 6.09
N LEU A 538 -32.05 22.08 4.96
CA LEU A 538 -30.64 21.66 4.92
C LEU A 538 -29.77 22.55 5.80
N LEU A 539 -29.90 23.88 5.67
CA LEU A 539 -29.09 24.83 6.46
C LEU A 539 -29.43 24.82 7.95
N LYS A 540 -30.69 24.52 8.32
CA LYS A 540 -31.10 24.34 9.71
C LYS A 540 -30.52 23.05 10.32
N GLN A 541 -30.46 21.97 9.54
CA GLN A 541 -29.96 20.66 9.98
C GLN A 541 -28.42 20.58 9.95
N PHE A 542 -27.78 21.23 8.96
CA PHE A 542 -26.35 21.20 8.70
C PHE A 542 -25.75 22.63 8.59
N PRO A 543 -25.78 23.44 9.67
CA PRO A 543 -25.37 24.85 9.65
C PRO A 543 -23.87 25.08 9.37
N TYR A 544 -23.06 24.03 9.41
CA TYR A 544 -21.62 24.01 9.08
C TYR A 544 -21.27 22.86 8.12
N GLY A 545 -22.25 22.38 7.35
CA GLY A 545 -22.13 21.23 6.45
C GLY A 545 -21.28 21.48 5.21
N LYS A 546 -20.95 20.40 4.48
CA LYS A 546 -20.15 20.45 3.24
C LYS A 546 -20.77 21.35 2.17
N TYR A 547 -22.09 21.43 2.12
CA TYR A 547 -22.86 22.17 1.12
C TYR A 547 -23.35 23.53 1.62
N GLU A 548 -23.17 23.88 2.90
CA GLU A 548 -23.66 25.11 3.56
C GLU A 548 -23.51 26.37 2.67
N LYS A 549 -22.29 26.67 2.23
CA LYS A 549 -21.98 27.86 1.43
C LYS A 549 -22.66 27.87 0.05
N MET A 550 -22.85 26.70 -0.56
CA MET A 550 -23.54 26.57 -1.85
C MET A 550 -25.05 26.66 -1.67
N SER A 551 -25.59 25.99 -0.65
CA SER A 551 -27.00 26.08 -0.24
C SER A 551 -27.40 27.52 0.10
N LYS A 552 -26.58 28.27 0.85
CA LYS A 552 -26.84 29.71 1.13
C LYS A 552 -26.91 30.56 -0.13
N LYS A 553 -26.01 30.33 -1.10
CA LYS A 553 -26.04 31.05 -2.38
C LYS A 553 -27.30 30.70 -3.18
N ASN A 554 -27.62 29.41 -3.32
CA ASN A 554 -28.79 28.96 -4.07
C ASN A 554 -30.09 29.46 -3.41
N LEU A 555 -30.19 29.40 -2.07
CA LEU A 555 -31.32 29.91 -1.30
C LEU A 555 -31.56 31.41 -1.57
N ALA A 556 -30.50 32.23 -1.55
CA ALA A 556 -30.61 33.66 -1.85
C ALA A 556 -31.09 33.92 -3.29
N SER A 557 -30.53 33.23 -4.29
CA SER A 557 -30.98 33.37 -5.69
C SER A 557 -32.42 32.89 -5.91
N ILE A 558 -32.88 31.90 -5.13
CA ILE A 558 -34.28 31.46 -5.15
C ILE A 558 -35.19 32.46 -4.42
N ALA A 559 -34.70 33.08 -3.34
CA ALA A 559 -35.41 34.11 -2.59
C ALA A 559 -35.71 35.32 -3.48
N GLU A 560 -34.73 35.83 -4.23
CA GLU A 560 -34.88 36.91 -5.22
C GLU A 560 -36.02 36.60 -6.21
N ILE A 561 -35.97 35.42 -6.85
CA ILE A 561 -37.00 34.96 -7.81
C ILE A 561 -38.41 34.88 -7.18
N LEU A 562 -38.50 34.48 -5.91
CA LEU A 562 -39.77 34.39 -5.19
C LEU A 562 -40.27 35.80 -4.81
N VAL A 563 -39.41 36.67 -4.29
CA VAL A 563 -39.74 38.05 -3.93
C VAL A 563 -40.30 38.80 -5.14
N ASP A 564 -39.61 38.78 -6.28
CA ASP A 564 -40.07 39.42 -7.52
C ASP A 564 -41.46 38.90 -7.94
N LYS A 565 -41.67 37.59 -7.86
CA LYS A 565 -42.92 36.91 -8.25
C LYS A 565 -44.09 37.17 -7.32
N HIS A 566 -43.85 37.40 -6.03
CA HIS A 566 -44.91 37.77 -5.06
C HIS A 566 -45.16 39.28 -5.09
N TYR A 567 -44.11 40.10 -5.20
CA TYR A 567 -44.21 41.55 -5.36
C TYR A 567 -45.00 41.94 -6.63
N SER A 568 -44.73 41.28 -7.76
CA SER A 568 -45.47 41.51 -9.02
C SER A 568 -46.97 41.13 -8.95
N LYS A 569 -47.41 40.51 -7.85
CA LYS A 569 -48.80 40.14 -7.58
C LYS A 569 -49.44 40.96 -6.46
N GLY A 570 -48.69 41.88 -5.84
CA GLY A 570 -49.13 42.62 -4.65
C GLY A 570 -49.17 41.79 -3.36
N ASP A 571 -48.55 40.60 -3.35
CA ASP A 571 -48.54 39.68 -2.22
C ASP A 571 -47.36 39.99 -1.27
N TYR A 572 -47.44 41.15 -0.62
CA TYR A 572 -46.38 41.67 0.25
C TYR A 572 -46.18 40.84 1.52
N LEU A 573 -47.19 40.07 1.96
CA LEU A 573 -47.07 39.17 3.10
C LEU A 573 -46.12 38.01 2.76
N ALA A 574 -46.32 37.35 1.61
CA ALA A 574 -45.41 36.31 1.16
C ALA A 574 -43.99 36.83 0.83
N VAL A 575 -43.84 38.11 0.46
CA VAL A 575 -42.52 38.76 0.36
C VAL A 575 -41.86 38.84 1.74
N SER A 576 -42.59 39.24 2.78
CA SER A 576 -42.09 39.29 4.17
C SER A 576 -41.65 37.91 4.66
N ASP A 577 -42.47 36.88 4.42
CA ASP A 577 -42.20 35.47 4.81
C ASP A 577 -40.98 34.82 4.13
N ILE A 578 -40.31 35.52 3.21
CA ILE A 578 -39.05 35.08 2.58
C ILE A 578 -37.82 35.67 3.29
N TYR A 579 -37.97 36.83 3.96
CA TYR A 579 -36.88 37.54 4.64
C TYR A 579 -36.75 37.21 6.14
N PHE A 580 -37.83 36.73 6.77
CA PHE A 580 -37.92 36.44 8.21
C PHE A 580 -38.12 34.94 8.50
#